data_AF-A0A7L4P823-F1
#
_entry.id   AF-A0A7L4P823-F1
#
_cell.length_a   1.000
_cell.length_b   1.000
_cell.length_c   1.000
_cell.angle_alpha   90.00
_cell.angle_beta   90.00
_cell.angle_gamma   90.00
#
_symmetry.space_group_name_H-M   'P 1'
#
loop_
_entity.id
_entity.type
_entity.pdbx_description
1 polymer ?
#
loop_
_entity_poly.entity_id
_entity_poly.type
_entity_poly.pdbx_seq_one_letter_code
_entity_poly.pdbx_strand_id
1 'polypeptide(L)'
;MLDLLLWVVLFMFLLWVVLSLLAGRLANPIGVFLGVLLAPVAFIIGVVLAGLLLVFVAVLIPIVALVAAPLALLVGFLFALYVLSALTGVGMLKALAALILAALILILLSELLWRLPLPPSLPAPLPPALFLSS
;
A
#
# COMPACT_ATOMS: atom_id res chain seq x y z
N MET A 1 -8.96 10.56 11.00
CA MET A 1 -8.35 9.26 11.34
C MET A 1 -9.14 8.08 10.76
N LEU A 2 -10.47 8.05 10.90
CA LEU A 2 -11.31 6.97 10.36
C LEU A 2 -11.16 6.78 8.84
N ASP A 3 -11.05 7.90 8.09
CA ASP A 3 -10.82 7.90 6.64
C ASP A 3 -9.53 7.18 6.24
N LEU A 4 -8.38 7.52 6.84
CA LEU A 4 -7.11 6.84 6.61
C LEU A 4 -7.20 5.32 6.89
N LEU A 5 -7.88 4.95 7.97
CA LEU A 5 -8.03 3.54 8.36
C LEU A 5 -8.90 2.79 7.34
N LEU A 6 -9.97 3.41 6.83
CA LEU A 6 -10.78 2.86 5.74
C LEU A 6 -9.95 2.67 4.47
N TRP A 7 -9.11 3.64 4.09
CA TRP A 7 -8.22 3.54 2.93
C TRP A 7 -7.21 2.40 3.08
N VAL A 8 -6.62 2.22 4.26
CA VAL A 8 -5.69 1.11 4.54
C VAL A 8 -6.39 -0.23 4.47
N VAL A 9 -7.57 -0.36 5.07
CA VAL A 9 -8.37 -1.59 5.03
C VAL A 9 -8.78 -1.92 3.59
N LEU A 10 -9.23 -0.91 2.84
CA LEU A 10 -9.57 -1.07 1.42
C LEU A 10 -8.36 -1.51 0.60
N PHE A 11 -7.20 -0.90 0.81
CA PHE A 11 -5.94 -1.30 0.17
C PHE A 11 -5.57 -2.74 0.50
N MET A 12 -5.63 -3.14 1.78
CA MET A 12 -5.34 -4.51 2.22
C MET A 12 -6.29 -5.53 1.57
N PHE A 13 -7.59 -5.23 1.54
CA PHE A 13 -8.58 -6.07 0.89
C PHE A 13 -8.31 -6.20 -0.61
N LEU A 14 -8.03 -5.09 -1.27
CA LEU A 14 -7.79 -5.05 -2.70
C LEU A 14 -6.50 -5.79 -3.08
N LEU A 15 -5.43 -5.61 -2.29
CA LEU A 15 -4.19 -6.35 -2.42
C LEU A 15 -4.43 -7.86 -2.26
N TRP A 16 -5.23 -8.27 -1.27
CA TRP A 16 -5.57 -9.68 -1.06
C TRP A 16 -6.36 -10.27 -2.25
N VAL A 17 -7.34 -9.55 -2.78
CA VAL A 17 -8.10 -9.97 -3.97
C VAL A 17 -7.17 -10.15 -5.15
N VAL A 18 -6.35 -9.15 -5.47
CA VAL A 18 -5.43 -9.20 -6.61
C VAL A 18 -4.40 -10.32 -6.46
N LEU A 19 -3.82 -10.48 -5.27
CA LEU A 19 -2.90 -11.59 -4.98
C LEU A 19 -3.57 -12.94 -5.21
N SER A 20 -4.82 -13.10 -4.76
CA SER A 20 -5.57 -14.34 -4.94
C SER A 20 -5.83 -14.66 -6.41
N LEU A 21 -6.23 -13.64 -7.19
CA LEU A 21 -6.43 -13.76 -8.63
C LEU A 21 -5.13 -14.15 -9.36
N LEU A 22 -4.02 -13.46 -9.08
CA LEU A 22 -2.72 -13.75 -9.71
C LEU A 22 -2.12 -15.08 -9.26
N ALA A 23 -2.40 -15.52 -8.02
CA ALA A 23 -1.99 -16.81 -7.51
C ALA A 23 -2.81 -17.97 -8.09
N GLY A 24 -4.01 -17.71 -8.62
CA GLY A 24 -4.96 -18.75 -9.06
C GLY A 24 -5.58 -19.53 -7.91
N ARG A 25 -5.48 -19.01 -6.68
CA ARG A 25 -6.00 -19.60 -5.43
C ARG A 25 -6.20 -18.49 -4.41
N LEU A 26 -7.02 -18.72 -3.39
CA LEU A 26 -7.15 -17.78 -2.28
C LEU A 26 -5.80 -17.61 -1.55
N ALA A 27 -5.27 -16.38 -1.56
CA ALA A 27 -4.10 -16.02 -0.79
C ALA A 27 -4.45 -15.97 0.71
N ASN A 28 -3.47 -16.19 1.57
CA ASN A 28 -3.69 -16.13 3.02
C ASN A 28 -3.97 -14.68 3.46
N PRO A 29 -5.18 -14.34 3.95
CA PRO A 29 -5.53 -12.97 4.32
C PRO A 29 -4.73 -12.46 5.53
N ILE A 30 -4.42 -13.33 6.49
CA ILE A 30 -3.57 -12.99 7.64
C ILE A 30 -2.15 -12.69 7.14
N GLY A 31 -1.68 -13.47 6.17
CA GLY A 31 -0.41 -13.26 5.49
C GLY A 31 -0.30 -11.89 4.80
N VAL A 32 -1.38 -11.46 4.14
CA VAL A 32 -1.45 -10.12 3.52
C VAL A 32 -1.42 -9.03 4.59
N PHE A 33 -2.20 -9.17 5.67
CA PHE A 33 -2.25 -8.21 6.76
C PHE A 33 -0.86 -8.03 7.41
N LEU A 34 -0.25 -9.14 7.83
CA LEU A 34 1.09 -9.14 8.42
C LEU A 34 2.14 -8.65 7.42
N GLY A 35 2.02 -9.02 6.14
CA GLY A 35 2.90 -8.57 5.07
C GLY A 35 2.89 -7.06 4.91
N VAL A 36 1.71 -6.43 4.88
CA VAL A 36 1.58 -4.96 4.79
C VAL A 36 2.12 -4.28 6.04
N LEU A 37 1.89 -4.86 7.23
CA LEU A 37 2.38 -4.30 8.49
C LEU A 37 3.91 -4.41 8.65
N LEU A 38 4.49 -5.53 8.23
CA LEU A 38 5.92 -5.83 8.37
C LEU A 38 6.77 -5.33 7.20
N ALA A 39 6.20 -5.13 6.01
CA ALA A 39 6.93 -4.64 4.84
C ALA A 39 7.69 -3.32 5.08
N PRO A 40 7.14 -2.29 5.76
CA PRO A 40 7.89 -1.08 6.09
C PRO A 40 9.08 -1.35 7.03
N VAL A 41 8.92 -2.25 7.99
CA VAL A 41 10.00 -2.63 8.91
C VAL A 41 11.11 -3.37 8.14
N ALA A 42 10.73 -4.32 7.29
CA ALA A 42 11.65 -5.06 6.44
C ALA A 42 12.39 -4.15 5.45
N PHE A 43 11.69 -3.16 4.90
CA PHE A 43 12.26 -2.13 4.05
C PHE A 43 13.37 -1.39 4.79
N ILE A 44 13.09 -0.84 5.97
CA ILE A 44 14.06 -0.08 6.77
C ILE A 44 15.27 -0.95 7.11
N ILE A 45 15.05 -2.19 7.55
CA ILE A 45 16.14 -3.14 7.84
C ILE A 45 17.02 -3.34 6.60
N GLY A 46 16.41 -3.62 5.44
CA GLY A 46 17.13 -3.83 4.19
C GLY A 46 17.93 -2.58 3.75
N VAL A 47 17.32 -1.39 3.83
CA VAL A 47 18.00 -0.12 3.51
C VAL A 47 19.19 0.12 4.43
N VAL A 48 19.02 -0.08 5.74
CA VAL A 48 20.09 0.17 6.73
C VAL A 48 21.23 -0.81 6.53
N LEU A 49 20.95 -2.11 6.41
CA LEU A 49 21.99 -3.13 6.23
C LEU A 49 22.75 -2.94 4.91
N ALA A 50 22.03 -2.73 3.80
CA ALA A 50 22.64 -2.48 2.51
C ALA A 50 23.41 -1.16 2.48
N GLY A 51 22.85 -0.11 3.07
CA GLY A 51 23.47 1.20 3.16
C GLY A 51 24.78 1.16 3.94
N LEU A 52 24.79 0.53 5.11
CA LEU A 52 26.01 0.32 5.90
C LEU A 52 27.07 -0.44 5.10
N LEU A 53 26.69 -1.55 4.47
CA LEU A 53 27.60 -2.33 3.64
C LEU A 53 28.18 -1.50 2.49
N LEU A 54 27.34 -0.72 1.79
CA LEU A 54 27.76 0.13 0.68
C LEU A 54 28.64 1.28 1.13
N VAL A 55 28.45 1.81 2.35
CA VAL A 55 29.36 2.80 2.95
C VAL A 55 30.75 2.19 3.16
N PHE A 56 30.84 0.96 3.71
CA PHE A 56 32.12 0.27 3.84
C PHE A 56 32.80 0.04 2.49
N VAL A 57 32.04 -0.37 1.47
CA VAL A 57 32.58 -0.54 0.11
C VAL A 57 33.03 0.79 -0.48
N ALA A 58 32.30 1.88 -0.23
CA ALA A 58 32.62 3.21 -0.76
C ALA A 58 33.93 3.78 -0.21
N VAL A 59 34.38 3.35 0.98
CA VAL A 59 35.71 3.69 1.51
C VAL A 59 36.82 3.16 0.60
N LEU A 60 36.62 1.97 0.02
CA LEU A 60 37.59 1.33 -0.88
C LEU A 60 37.40 1.79 -2.34
N ILE A 61 36.16 2.03 -2.74
CA ILE A 61 35.78 2.38 -4.11
C ILE A 61 34.86 3.61 -4.08
N PRO A 62 35.41 4.84 -4.11
CA PRO A 62 34.64 6.06 -3.89
C PRO A 62 33.46 6.26 -4.85
N ILE A 63 33.56 5.74 -6.09
CA ILE A 63 32.49 5.88 -7.09
C ILE A 63 31.18 5.17 -6.66
N VAL A 64 31.28 4.18 -5.78
CA VAL A 64 30.12 3.45 -5.24
C VAL A 64 29.21 4.39 -4.42
N ALA A 65 29.76 5.44 -3.81
CA ALA A 65 28.98 6.42 -3.05
C ALA A 65 27.89 7.09 -3.92
N LEU A 66 28.12 7.26 -5.22
CA LEU A 66 27.16 7.88 -6.15
C LEU A 66 25.89 7.05 -6.34
N VAL A 67 26.00 5.73 -6.17
CA VAL A 67 24.90 4.77 -6.38
C VAL A 67 24.48 4.05 -5.09
N ALA A 68 25.14 4.33 -3.97
CA ALA A 68 24.90 3.65 -2.71
C ALA A 68 23.45 3.82 -2.21
N ALA A 69 22.95 5.05 -2.25
CA ALA A 69 21.58 5.36 -1.83
C ALA A 69 20.51 4.64 -2.69
N PRO A 70 20.49 4.76 -4.03
CA PRO A 70 19.48 4.06 -4.83
C PRO A 70 19.60 2.53 -4.73
N LEU A 71 20.82 1.98 -4.60
CA LEU A 71 21.01 0.54 -4.37
C LEU A 71 20.47 0.10 -3.01
N ALA A 72 20.70 0.86 -1.94
CA ALA A 72 20.17 0.55 -0.62
C ALA A 72 18.63 0.56 -0.60
N LEU A 73 18.02 1.55 -1.27
CA LEU A 73 16.57 1.63 -1.46
C LEU A 73 16.02 0.43 -2.24
N LEU A 74 16.72 0.02 -3.31
CA LEU A 74 16.35 -1.16 -4.08
C LEU A 74 16.40 -2.42 -3.21
N VAL A 75 17.46 -2.63 -2.43
CA VAL A 75 17.57 -3.78 -1.53
C VAL A 75 16.47 -3.75 -0.46
N GLY A 76 16.20 -2.60 0.15
CA GLY A 76 15.09 -2.43 1.07
C GLY A 76 13.75 -2.80 0.43
N PHE A 77 13.50 -2.33 -0.79
CA PHE A 77 12.28 -2.66 -1.53
C PHE A 77 12.16 -4.16 -1.80
N LEU A 78 13.25 -4.83 -2.19
CA LEU A 78 13.28 -6.28 -2.38
C LEU A 78 13.00 -7.04 -1.06
N PHE A 79 13.50 -6.55 0.07
CA PHE A 79 13.19 -7.12 1.40
C PHE A 79 11.72 -6.98 1.75
N ALA A 80 11.13 -5.80 1.53
CA ALA A 80 9.70 -5.58 1.74
C ALA A 80 8.84 -6.51 0.89
N LEU A 81 9.17 -6.64 -0.40
CA LEU A 81 8.51 -7.57 -1.31
C LEU A 81 8.70 -9.03 -0.89
N TYR A 82 9.89 -9.40 -0.41
CA TYR A 82 10.17 -10.74 0.08
C TYR A 82 9.26 -11.09 1.26
N VAL A 83 9.14 -10.20 2.25
CA VAL A 83 8.29 -10.42 3.42
C VAL A 83 6.83 -10.58 3.02
N LEU A 84 6.33 -9.70 2.14
CA LEU A 84 4.97 -9.83 1.61
C LEU A 84 4.77 -11.15 0.85
N SER A 85 5.72 -11.51 -0.02
CA SER A 85 5.69 -12.75 -0.81
C SER A 85 5.70 -14.00 0.07
N ALA A 86 6.58 -14.04 1.07
CA ALA A 86 6.73 -15.15 2.00
C ALA A 86 5.47 -15.36 2.86
N LEU A 87 4.90 -14.27 3.39
CA LEU A 87 3.74 -14.34 4.27
C LEU A 87 2.44 -14.67 3.51
N THR A 88 2.33 -14.22 2.26
CA THR A 88 1.16 -14.49 1.41
C THR A 88 1.25 -15.84 0.68
N GLY A 89 2.44 -16.44 0.60
CA GLY A 89 2.71 -17.66 -0.16
C GLY A 89 2.66 -17.45 -1.68
N VAL A 90 2.73 -16.21 -2.15
CA VAL A 90 2.68 -15.83 -3.56
C VAL A 90 4.07 -15.39 -4.01
N GLY A 91 4.56 -15.88 -5.16
CA GLY A 91 5.90 -15.55 -5.64
C GLY A 91 6.13 -14.04 -5.83
N MET A 92 7.38 -13.59 -5.62
CA MET A 92 7.76 -12.16 -5.61
C MET A 92 7.26 -11.38 -6.82
N LEU A 93 7.40 -11.92 -8.04
CA LEU A 93 6.97 -11.20 -9.26
C LEU A 93 5.45 -10.97 -9.28
N LYS A 94 4.68 -11.97 -8.84
CA LYS A 94 3.23 -11.85 -8.70
C LYS A 94 2.84 -10.89 -7.57
N ALA A 95 3.59 -10.90 -6.47
CA ALA A 95 3.39 -9.96 -5.36
C ALA A 95 3.66 -8.51 -5.78
N LEU A 96 4.72 -8.27 -6.56
CA LEU A 96 5.02 -6.97 -7.16
C LEU A 96 3.90 -6.52 -8.11
N ALA A 97 3.49 -7.39 -9.04
CA ALA A 97 2.39 -7.10 -9.95
C ALA A 97 1.09 -6.79 -9.18
N ALA A 98 0.82 -7.52 -8.10
CA ALA A 98 -0.34 -7.27 -7.25
C ALA A 98 -0.25 -5.91 -6.55
N LEU A 99 0.91 -5.55 -6.03
CA LEU A 99 1.14 -4.27 -5.34
C LEU A 99 0.92 -3.09 -6.30
N ILE A 100 1.46 -3.19 -7.53
CA ILE A 100 1.29 -2.18 -8.57
C ILE A 100 -0.19 -2.06 -8.95
N LEU A 101 -0.84 -3.19 -9.27
CA LEU A 101 -2.24 -3.17 -9.69
C LEU A 101 -3.16 -2.66 -8.58
N ALA A 102 -2.91 -3.06 -7.33
CA ALA A 102 -3.68 -2.59 -6.19
C ALA A 102 -3.52 -1.08 -5.97
N ALA A 103 -2.29 -0.57 -6.06
CA ALA A 103 -2.03 0.87 -5.98
C ALA A 103 -2.73 1.64 -7.12
N LEU A 104 -2.65 1.16 -8.36
CA LEU A 104 -3.31 1.79 -9.50
C LEU A 104 -4.83 1.83 -9.35
N ILE A 105 -5.46 0.72 -8.94
CA ILE A 105 -6.90 0.67 -8.71
C ILE A 105 -7.29 1.65 -7.60
N LEU A 106 -6.51 1.71 -6.51
CA LEU A 106 -6.78 2.63 -5.40
C LEU A 106 -6.69 4.09 -5.85
N ILE A 107 -5.67 4.46 -6.64
CA ILE A 107 -5.51 5.81 -7.20
C ILE A 107 -6.71 6.18 -8.10
N LEU A 108 -7.13 5.27 -8.98
CA LEU A 108 -8.29 5.49 -9.85
C LEU A 108 -9.58 5.66 -9.04
N LEU A 109 -9.74 4.88 -7.96
CA LEU A 109 -10.89 4.99 -7.08
C LEU A 109 -10.90 6.34 -6.35
N SER A 110 -9.75 6.80 -5.86
CA SER A 110 -9.59 8.12 -5.25
C SER A 110 -9.97 9.24 -6.20
N GLU A 111 -9.48 9.20 -7.44
CA GLU A 111 -9.84 10.18 -8.48
C GLU A 111 -11.35 10.18 -8.79
N LEU A 112 -11.96 9.00 -8.86
CA LEU A 112 -13.39 8.87 -9.13
C LEU A 112 -14.23 9.45 -7.97
N LEU A 113 -13.85 9.17 -6.73
CA LEU A 113 -14.49 9.71 -5.53
C LEU A 113 -14.42 11.24 -5.47
N TRP A 114 -13.29 11.83 -5.87
CA TRP A 114 -13.13 13.28 -5.96
C TRP A 114 -13.99 13.94 -7.04
N ARG A 115 -14.32 13.21 -8.11
CA ARG A 115 -15.12 13.70 -9.25
C ARG A 115 -16.62 13.46 -9.10
N LEU A 116 -17.03 12.62 -8.15
CA LEU A 116 -18.43 12.35 -7.88
C LEU A 116 -19.04 13.57 -7.16
N PRO A 117 -20.06 14.24 -7.74
CA PRO A 117 -20.78 15.26 -7.00
C PRO A 117 -21.41 14.60 -5.77
N LEU A 118 -21.07 15.11 -4.58
CA LEU A 118 -21.76 14.72 -3.36
C LEU A 118 -23.26 14.90 -3.58
N PRO A 119 -24.11 13.87 -3.33
CA PRO A 119 -25.54 14.03 -3.46
C PRO A 119 -25.96 15.23 -2.60
N PRO A 120 -26.83 16.12 -3.11
CA PRO A 120 -27.31 17.25 -2.32
C PRO A 120 -27.82 16.69 -0.99
N SER A 121 -27.27 17.21 0.11
CA SER A 121 -27.75 16.91 1.46
C SER A 121 -29.28 17.05 1.45
N LEU A 122 -29.98 16.03 1.95
CA LEU A 122 -31.44 15.96 2.02
C LEU A 122 -32.05 17.34 2.31
N PRO A 123 -33.18 17.70 1.66
CA PRO A 123 -33.82 18.99 1.89
C PRO A 123 -34.01 19.18 3.40
N ALA A 124 -33.56 20.33 3.90
CA ALA A 124 -33.70 20.68 5.31
C ALA A 124 -35.14 20.41 5.78
N PRO A 125 -35.35 19.88 7.01
CA PRO A 125 -36.70 19.71 7.53
C PRO A 125 -37.43 21.06 7.43
N LEU A 126 -38.60 21.06 6.78
CA LEU A 126 -39.45 22.23 6.67
C LEU A 126 -39.66 22.84 8.07
N PRO A 127 -39.52 24.17 8.25
CA PRO A 127 -39.76 24.79 9.53
C PRO A 127 -41.19 24.49 10.00
N PRO A 128 -41.41 24.26 11.32
CA PRO A 128 -42.70 23.82 11.89
C PRO A 128 -43.84 24.85 11.78
N ALA A 129 -43.73 25.88 10.94
CA ALA A 129 -44.68 26.98 10.84
C ALA A 129 -45.89 26.71 9.91
N LEU A 130 -45.93 25.61 9.16
CA LEU A 130 -47.02 25.31 8.22
C LEU A 130 -48.15 24.43 8.78
N PHE A 131 -48.10 24.05 10.06
CA PHE A 131 -49.15 23.25 10.72
C PHE A 131 -50.09 24.06 11.64
N LEU A 132 -49.97 25.39 11.66
CA LEU A 132 -50.80 26.27 12.49
C LEU A 132 -51.43 27.40 11.66
N SER A 133 -52.26 27.04 10.69
CA SER A 133 -53.37 27.92 10.28
C SER A 133 -54.58 27.05 9.98
N SER A 134 -55.39 26.90 11.03
CA SER A 134 -56.82 26.62 10.99
C SER A 134 -57.57 27.50 9.99
#